data_AF-A0A969URN9-F1
#
_entry.id   AF-A0A969URN9-F1
#
_cell.length_a   1.000
_cell.length_b   1.000
_cell.length_c   1.000
_cell.angle_alpha   90.00
_cell.angle_beta   90.00
_cell.angle_gamma   90.00
#
_symmetry.space_group_name_H-M   'P 1'
#
loop_
_entity.id
_entity.type
_entity.pdbx_description
1 polymer ?
#
loop_
_entity_poly.entity_id
_entity_poly.type
_entity_poly.pdbx_seq_one_letter_code
_entity_poly.pdbx_strand_id
1 'polypeptide(L)' 'MEAKLAMTSFPFEFDNSDPRILTILVIGTEEKVRGYIQWQHQKGFAEVGAWSEIIPVPNCPGKYMSLLNKNVS' A
#
# COMPACT_ATOMS: atom_id res chain seq x y z
N MET A 1 -1.38 19.11 -26.10
CA MET A 1 -2.46 18.23 -25.61
C MET A 1 -1.89 17.53 -24.39
N GLU A 2 -1.99 18.16 -23.22
CA GLU A 2 -1.45 17.61 -21.96
C GLU A 2 -2.46 16.62 -21.39
N ALA A 3 -2.05 15.37 -21.21
CA ALA A 3 -2.82 14.40 -20.47
C ALA A 3 -2.85 14.85 -19.01
N LYS A 4 -3.96 15.46 -18.58
CA LYS A 4 -4.29 15.55 -17.16
C LYS A 4 -4.47 14.12 -16.66
N LEU A 5 -3.42 13.59 -16.03
CA LEU A 5 -3.56 12.46 -15.12
C LEU A 5 -4.55 12.91 -14.05
N ALA A 6 -5.77 12.37 -14.12
CA ALA A 6 -6.72 12.51 -13.03
C ALA A 6 -6.05 11.87 -11.82
N MET A 7 -5.52 12.70 -10.92
CA MET A 7 -5.28 12.30 -9.54
C MET A 7 -6.66 11.98 -8.98
N THR A 8 -7.09 10.73 -9.16
CA THR A 8 -8.11 10.13 -8.32
C THR A 8 -7.59 10.32 -6.90
N SER A 9 -8.23 11.22 -6.16
CA SER A 9 -8.00 11.38 -4.73
C SER A 9 -8.26 10.02 -4.12
N PHE A 10 -7.19 9.27 -3.86
CA PHE A 10 -7.30 8.06 -3.06
C PHE A 10 -7.90 8.52 -1.72
N PRO A 11 -8.98 7.89 -1.24
CA PRO A 11 -9.61 8.30 0.03
C PRO A 11 -8.71 8.07 1.26
N PHE A 12 -7.45 7.69 1.04
CA PHE A 12 -6.43 7.45 2.03
C PHE A 12 -5.27 8.40 1.72
N GLU A 13 -5.17 9.49 2.48
CA GLU A 13 -3.94 10.25 2.53
C GLU A 13 -2.91 9.38 3.26
N PHE A 14 -1.90 8.90 2.52
CA PHE A 14 -0.71 8.29 3.10
C PHE A 14 0.13 9.41 3.73
N ASP A 15 -0.38 9.98 4.81
CA ASP A 15 0.32 10.97 5.60
C ASP A 15 1.48 10.31 6.35
N ASN A 16 2.69 10.80 6.12
CA ASN A 16 3.92 10.38 6.80
C ASN A 16 4.45 11.49 7.73
N SER A 17 3.58 12.40 8.17
CA SER A 17 3.97 13.46 9.11
C SER A 17 4.39 12.88 10.47
N ASP A 18 3.89 11.70 10.85
CA ASP A 18 4.36 10.98 12.03
C ASP A 18 5.66 10.21 11.70
N PRO A 19 6.81 10.57 12.31
CA PRO A 19 8.10 9.93 12.03
C PRO A 19 8.16 8.45 12.44
N ARG A 20 7.17 7.96 13.19
CA ARG A 20 7.04 6.54 13.56
C ARG A 20 6.39 5.70 12.47
N ILE A 21 5.82 6.34 11.44
CA ILE A 21 5.15 5.67 10.33
C ILE A 21 6.11 5.57 9.14
N LEU A 22 6.24 4.36 8.61
CA LEU A 22 6.96 4.05 7.39
C LEU A 22 5.96 3.60 6.31
N THR A 23 5.82 4.36 5.22
CA THR A 23 5.18 3.86 4.00
C THR A 23 6.11 2.95 3.24
N ILE A 24 5.63 1.76 2.89
CA ILE A 24 6.32 0.83 2.00
C ILE A 24 5.43 0.45 0.81
N LEU A 25 6.07 0.19 -0.33
CA LEU A 25 5.44 -0.45 -1.49
C LEU A 25 5.74 -1.95 -1.44
N VAL A 26 4.69 -2.77 -1.37
CA VAL A 26 4.81 -4.23 -1.35
C VAL A 26 4.45 -4.75 -2.73
N ILE A 27 5.32 -5.56 -3.34
CA ILE A 27 5.10 -6.16 -4.67
C ILE A 27 5.25 -7.69 -4.58
N GLY A 28 4.29 -8.44 -5.12
CA GLY A 28 4.28 -9.90 -5.07
C GLY A 28 3.18 -10.52 -5.92
N THR A 29 2.87 -11.79 -5.69
CA THR A 29 1.57 -12.32 -6.16
C THR A 29 0.46 -11.71 -5.31
N GLU A 30 -0.78 -11.67 -5.80
CA GLU A 30 -1.90 -11.09 -5.07
C GLU A 30 -2.06 -11.69 -3.66
N GLU A 31 -1.99 -13.02 -3.58
CA GLU A 31 -2.06 -13.79 -2.33
C GLU A 31 -0.94 -13.43 -1.35
N LYS A 32 0.29 -13.24 -1.84
CA LYS A 32 1.43 -12.90 -0.99
C LYS A 32 1.36 -11.45 -0.50
N VAL A 33 0.91 -10.51 -1.33
CA VAL A 33 0.67 -9.12 -0.92
C VAL A 33 -0.41 -9.09 0.16
N ARG A 34 -1.55 -9.76 -0.07
CA ARG A 34 -2.66 -9.87 0.88
C ARG A 34 -2.22 -10.49 2.21
N GLY A 35 -1.51 -11.62 2.15
CA GLY A 35 -1.00 -12.31 3.34
C GLY A 35 0.01 -11.47 4.11
N TYR A 36 0.86 -10.71 3.42
CA TYR A 36 1.79 -9.78 4.07
C TYR A 36 1.07 -8.66 4.81
N ILE A 37 0.09 -8.00 4.19
CA ILE A 37 -0.73 -6.95 4.82
C ILE A 37 -1.43 -7.49 6.07
N GLN A 38 -2.06 -8.67 5.96
CA GLN A 38 -2.71 -9.33 7.08
C GLN A 38 -1.73 -9.63 8.22
N TRP A 39 -0.53 -10.10 7.91
CA TRP A 39 0.51 -10.38 8.90
C TRP A 39 0.95 -9.10 9.64
N GLN A 40 1.16 -8.00 8.92
CA GLN A 40 1.51 -6.71 9.52
C GLN A 40 0.40 -6.21 10.46
N HIS A 41 -0.85 -6.35 10.04
CA HIS A 41 -1.99 -6.01 10.88
C HIS A 41 -2.07 -6.87 12.15
N GLN A 42 -1.95 -8.19 12.02
CA GLN A 42 -1.97 -9.13 13.15
C GLN A 42 -0.83 -8.89 14.15
N LYS A 43 0.31 -8.36 13.69
CA LYS A 43 1.45 -8.00 14.54
C LYS A 43 1.32 -6.62 15.20
N GLY A 44 0.25 -5.88 14.90
CA GLY A 44 0.05 -4.52 15.42
C GLY A 44 0.94 -3.47 14.75
N PHE A 45 1.62 -3.81 13.65
CA PHE A 45 2.42 -2.85 12.89
C PHE A 45 1.54 -1.98 11.98
N ALA A 46 0.33 -2.41 11.63
CA ALA A 46 -0.57 -1.67 10.76
C ALA A 46 -2.01 -1.70 11.27
N GLU A 47 -2.68 -0.56 11.28
CA GLU A 47 -4.10 -0.45 11.62
C GLU A 47 -4.99 -0.69 10.39
N VAL A 48 -6.29 -0.92 10.62
CA VAL A 48 -7.26 -1.02 9.52
C VAL A 48 -7.29 0.30 8.76
N GLY A 49 -7.13 0.23 7.44
CA GLY A 49 -7.06 1.43 6.58
C GLY A 49 -5.64 1.94 6.35
N ALA A 50 -4.61 1.31 6.93
CA ALA A 50 -3.21 1.68 6.71
C ALA A 50 -2.63 1.16 5.39
N TRP A 51 -3.44 0.60 4.48
CA TRP A 51 -2.98 0.09 3.18
C TRP A 51 -3.92 0.50 2.05
N SER A 52 -3.35 0.58 0.85
CA SER A 52 -4.11 0.88 -0.37
C SER A 52 -4.80 -0.37 -0.89
N GLU A 53 -5.61 -0.21 -1.93
CA GLU A 53 -6.06 -1.36 -2.71
C GLU A 53 -4.86 -2.12 -3.31
N ILE A 54 -5.02 -3.44 -3.47
CA ILE A 54 -4.07 -4.29 -4.18
C ILE A 54 -4.38 -4.17 -5.67
N ILE A 55 -3.44 -3.62 -6.43
CA ILE A 55 -3.59 -3.36 -7.87
C ILE A 55 -2.54 -4.11 -8.69
N PRO A 56 -2.81 -4.49 -9.94
CA PRO A 56 -1.80 -5.12 -10.79
C PRO A 56 -0.64 -4.16 -11.08
N VAL A 57 0.57 -4.70 -11.17
CA VAL A 57 1.75 -3.94 -11.58
C VAL A 57 1.75 -3.81 -13.12
N PRO A 58 1.82 -2.59 -13.67
CA PRO A 58 1.89 -2.39 -15.11
C PRO A 58 3.06 -3.16 -15.75
N ASN A 59 2.79 -3.79 -16.90
CA ASN A 59 3.79 -4.56 -17.68
C ASN A 59 4.43 -5.74 -16.92
N CYS A 60 3.87 -6.19 -15.80
CA CYS A 60 4.38 -7.29 -14.99
C CYS A 60 3.28 -8.33 -14.71
N PRO A 61 3.00 -9.26 -15.64
CA PRO A 61 1.94 -10.25 -15.46
C PRO A 61 2.10 -11.07 -14.18
N GLY A 62 0.99 -11.24 -13.45
CA GLY A 62 0.97 -12.00 -12.19
C GLY A 62 1.61 -11.27 -11.00
N LYS A 63 2.02 -10.01 -11.15
CA LYS A 63 2.49 -9.16 -10.04
C LYS A 63 1.44 -8.13 -9.67
N TYR A 64 1.28 -7.96 -8.36
CA TYR A 64 0.39 -7.01 -7.73
C TYR A 64 1.17 -6.17 -6.73
N MET A 65 0.67 -4.98 -6.46
CA MET A 65 1.27 -4.04 -5.53
C MET A 65 0.25 -3.38 -4.61
N SER A 66 0.70 -2.95 -3.44
CA SER A 66 -0.05 -2.15 -2.49
C SER A 66 0.91 -1.26 -1.71
N LEU A 67 0.48 -0.04 -1.40
CA LEU A 67 1.10 0.78 -0.37
C LEU A 67 0.63 0.30 1.00
N LEU A 68 1.52 0.39 1.99
CA LEU A 68 1.25 0.06 3.39
C LEU A 68 2.01 1.04 4.28
N ASN A 69 1.29 1.73 5.15
CA ASN A 69 1.84 2.43 6.32
C ASN A 69 2.00 1.43 7.46
N LYS A 70 3.19 1.37 8.04
CA LYS A 70 3.44 0.57 9.23
C LYS A 70 4.20 1.37 10.29
N ASN A 71 3.92 1.07 11.54
CA ASN A 71 4.66 1.57 12.68
C ASN A 71 6.02 0.85 12.79
N VAL A 72 7.09 1.60 13.02
CA VAL A 72 8.46 1.09 13.15
C VAL A 72 9.07 1.27 14.55
N SER A 73 8.22 1.55 15.55
CA SER A 73 8.59 1.67 16.97
C SER A 73 9.46 0.54 17.49
#